data_AF-A0A1B7XBR2-F1
#
_entry.id   AF-A0A1B7XBR2-F1
#
_cell.length_a   1.000
_cell.length_b   1.000
_cell.length_c   1.000
_cell.angle_alpha   90.00
_cell.angle_beta   90.00
_cell.angle_gamma   90.00
#
_symmetry.space_group_name_H-M   'P 1'
#
loop_
_entity.id
_entity.type
_entity.pdbx_description
1 polymer ?
#
loop_
_entity_poly.entity_id
_entity_poly.type
_entity_poly.pdbx_seq_one_letter_code
_entity_poly.pdbx_strand_id
1 'polypeptide(L)'
;MTKNNGIPAHPAVFRADQWDDLLEALADKRDKCIVFTNGCYDILHPGHVDILARCKAEGDILILGLNSDDSVRSLGKGDDRPVNTFAVRAYVLAHLASVDYVVEFNESTPFELIDAVRPNVLIKGGDWGIDSIVGKDIVEGDGGKVLSLPLLQGFSTTSLIEKIRSGC
;
A
#
# COMPACT_ATOMS: atom_id res chain seq x y z
N MET A 1 17.01 14.19 9.79
CA MET A 1 15.72 14.56 10.41
C MET A 1 14.84 15.20 9.35
N THR A 2 14.12 14.40 8.57
CA THR A 2 13.12 14.92 7.63
C THR A 2 11.95 15.46 8.45
N LYS A 3 11.81 16.79 8.47
CA LYS A 3 10.65 17.44 9.08
C LYS A 3 9.42 16.94 8.31
N ASN A 4 8.37 16.52 9.01
CA ASN A 4 7.07 16.14 8.42
C ASN A 4 6.35 17.29 7.67
N ASN A 5 7.05 18.37 7.30
CA ASN A 5 6.56 19.56 6.59
C ASN A 5 5.23 20.15 7.11
N GLY A 6 4.86 19.88 8.36
CA GLY A 6 3.56 20.29 8.90
C GLY A 6 2.37 19.55 8.27
N ILE A 7 2.57 18.38 7.68
CA ILE A 7 1.50 17.55 7.15
C ILE A 7 0.54 17.16 8.29
N PRO A 8 -0.76 17.47 8.16
CA PRO A 8 -1.76 17.11 9.17
C PRO A 8 -1.86 15.59 9.32
N ALA A 9 -2.12 15.15 10.54
CA ALA A 9 -2.54 13.77 10.78
C ALA A 9 -3.86 13.49 10.04
N HIS A 10 -4.02 12.26 9.56
CA HIS A 10 -5.26 11.78 8.97
C HIS A 10 -5.75 10.58 9.80
N PRO A 11 -7.03 10.52 10.20
CA PRO A 11 -7.52 9.48 11.12
C PRO A 11 -7.47 8.06 10.54
N ALA A 12 -7.31 7.94 9.23
CA ALA A 12 -7.17 6.65 8.55
C ALA A 12 -5.71 6.25 8.25
N VAL A 13 -4.73 6.99 8.79
CA VAL A 13 -3.31 6.67 8.62
C VAL A 13 -2.76 6.14 9.95
N PHE A 14 -2.27 4.90 9.92
CA PHE A 14 -1.69 4.22 11.07
C PHE A 14 -0.19 4.03 10.87
N ARG A 15 0.60 4.34 11.91
CA ARG A 15 2.04 4.05 11.96
C ARG A 15 2.31 2.59 12.33
N ALA A 16 3.57 2.16 12.20
CA ALA A 16 3.95 0.76 12.43
C ALA A 16 3.72 0.29 13.88
N ASP A 17 3.71 1.23 14.84
CA ASP A 17 3.42 1.00 16.26
C ASP A 17 1.92 1.14 16.61
N GLN A 18 1.06 1.34 15.60
CA GLN A 18 -0.38 1.61 15.77
C GLN A 18 -1.28 0.58 15.11
N TRP A 19 -0.80 -0.66 14.95
CA TRP A 19 -1.62 -1.72 14.37
C TRP A 19 -2.78 -2.10 15.30
N ASP A 20 -2.62 -2.00 16.62
CA ASP A 20 -3.72 -2.22 17.57
C ASP A 20 -4.86 -1.20 17.36
N ASP A 21 -4.53 0.08 17.13
CA ASP A 21 -5.52 1.13 16.81
C ASP A 21 -6.26 0.82 15.50
N LEU A 22 -5.55 0.29 14.49
CA LEU A 22 -6.16 -0.17 13.25
C LEU A 22 -7.12 -1.33 13.50
N LEU A 23 -6.71 -2.34 14.28
CA LEU A 23 -7.53 -3.51 14.57
C LEU A 23 -8.78 -3.14 15.38
N GLU A 24 -8.67 -2.17 16.30
CA GLU A 24 -9.81 -1.59 16.98
C GLU A 24 -10.74 -0.87 15.98
N ALA A 25 -10.19 -0.08 15.06
CA ALA A 25 -10.95 0.56 14.01
C ALA A 25 -11.61 -0.44 13.02
N LEU A 26 -11.14 -1.69 12.94
CA LEU A 26 -11.76 -2.74 12.13
C LEU A 26 -12.72 -3.65 12.93
N ALA A 27 -12.73 -3.55 14.26
CA ALA A 27 -13.46 -4.47 15.13
C ALA A 27 -14.97 -4.46 14.88
N ASP A 28 -15.53 -3.33 14.47
CA ASP A 28 -16.95 -3.14 14.13
C ASP A 28 -17.27 -3.44 12.65
N LYS A 29 -16.26 -3.78 11.83
CA LYS A 29 -16.38 -4.00 10.39
C LYS A 29 -16.18 -5.47 10.00
N ARG A 30 -16.40 -6.40 10.93
CA ARG A 30 -16.20 -7.85 10.71
C ARG A 30 -17.15 -8.44 9.65
N ASP A 31 -18.25 -7.77 9.34
CA ASP A 31 -19.17 -8.14 8.25
C ASP A 31 -18.70 -7.65 6.87
N LYS A 32 -17.67 -6.80 6.82
CA LYS A 32 -17.15 -6.19 5.59
C LYS A 32 -16.07 -7.05 4.95
N CYS A 33 -16.06 -7.07 3.63
CA CYS A 33 -14.98 -7.67 2.85
C CYS A 33 -13.76 -6.74 2.85
N ILE A 34 -12.72 -7.14 3.59
CA ILE A 34 -11.46 -6.41 3.68
C ILE A 34 -10.54 -6.82 2.52
N VAL A 35 -10.14 -5.83 1.74
CA VAL A 35 -9.13 -5.93 0.68
C VAL A 35 -7.82 -5.35 1.18
N PHE A 36 -6.73 -6.06 0.93
CA PHE A 36 -5.39 -5.61 1.23
C PHE A 36 -4.53 -5.56 -0.04
N THR A 37 -3.78 -4.48 -0.18
CA THR A 37 -2.67 -4.39 -1.13
C THR A 37 -1.51 -3.62 -0.50
N ASN A 38 -0.31 -3.71 -1.08
CA ASN A 38 0.85 -3.02 -0.54
C ASN A 38 1.82 -2.49 -1.59
N GLY A 39 2.54 -1.43 -1.23
CA GLY A 39 3.62 -0.89 -2.06
C GLY A 39 4.25 0.38 -1.52
N CYS A 40 5.13 0.97 -2.35
CA CYS A 40 5.89 2.17 -2.02
C CYS A 40 5.14 3.48 -2.33
N TYR A 41 4.47 3.55 -3.49
CA TYR A 41 3.63 4.70 -3.92
C TYR A 41 4.31 6.07 -3.77
N ASP A 42 5.55 6.18 -4.27
CA ASP A 42 6.39 7.37 -4.02
C ASP A 42 5.88 8.66 -4.68
N ILE A 43 5.72 8.66 -6.01
CA ILE A 43 5.08 9.75 -6.74
C ILE A 43 3.83 9.19 -7.42
N LEU A 44 2.68 9.76 -7.09
CA LEU A 44 1.40 9.32 -7.61
C LEU A 44 1.31 9.59 -9.12
N HIS A 45 0.71 8.65 -9.84
CA HIS A 45 0.46 8.72 -11.28
C HIS A 45 -0.77 7.87 -11.62
N PRO A 46 -1.34 7.98 -12.84
CA PRO A 46 -2.55 7.26 -13.22
C PRO A 46 -2.51 5.75 -12.92
N GLY A 47 -1.37 5.09 -13.14
CA GLY A 47 -1.25 3.66 -12.84
C GLY A 47 -1.47 3.29 -11.36
N HIS A 48 -1.12 4.17 -10.41
CA HIS A 48 -1.41 3.95 -8.99
C HIS A 48 -2.89 4.15 -8.66
N VAL A 49 -3.51 5.19 -9.23
CA VAL A 49 -4.95 5.48 -9.01
C VAL A 49 -5.80 4.34 -9.57
N ASP A 50 -5.49 3.87 -10.78
CA ASP A 50 -6.16 2.75 -11.44
C ASP A 50 -6.09 1.45 -10.62
N ILE A 51 -4.89 1.03 -10.19
CA ILE A 51 -4.75 -0.22 -9.45
C ILE A 51 -5.47 -0.16 -8.11
N LEU A 52 -5.40 0.96 -7.38
CA LEU A 52 -6.09 1.13 -6.10
C LEU A 52 -7.61 1.15 -6.28
N ALA A 53 -8.13 1.78 -7.34
CA ALA A 53 -9.55 1.74 -7.66
C ALA A 53 -10.05 0.33 -7.96
N ARG A 54 -9.28 -0.45 -8.74
CA ARG A 54 -9.60 -1.87 -9.00
C ARG A 54 -9.48 -2.73 -7.75
N CYS A 55 -8.52 -2.46 -6.87
CA CYS A 55 -8.44 -3.15 -5.59
C CYS A 55 -9.70 -2.89 -4.74
N LYS A 56 -10.10 -1.62 -4.60
CA LYS A 56 -11.31 -1.25 -3.87
C LYS A 56 -12.57 -1.92 -4.42
N ALA A 57 -12.66 -2.15 -5.73
CA ALA A 57 -13.81 -2.82 -6.35
C ALA A 57 -13.97 -4.30 -5.94
N GLU A 58 -12.96 -4.92 -5.32
CA GLU A 58 -12.99 -6.32 -4.90
C GLU A 58 -13.56 -6.56 -3.49
N GLY A 59 -13.94 -5.48 -2.78
CA GLY A 59 -14.52 -5.55 -1.44
C GLY A 59 -15.05 -4.22 -0.92
N ASP A 60 -15.27 -4.14 0.39
CA ASP A 60 -15.90 -3.00 1.04
C ASP A 60 -14.89 -2.02 1.63
N ILE A 61 -13.71 -2.50 2.03
CA ILE A 61 -12.66 -1.73 2.69
C ILE A 61 -11.32 -2.05 2.04
N LEU A 62 -10.60 -1.04 1.56
CA LEU A 62 -9.24 -1.16 1.07
C LEU A 62 -8.25 -0.66 2.14
N ILE A 63 -7.45 -1.59 2.63
CA ILE A 63 -6.27 -1.31 3.45
C ILE A 63 -5.05 -1.33 2.53
N LEU A 64 -4.34 -0.20 2.51
CA LEU A 64 -3.08 -0.05 1.81
C LEU A 64 -1.91 -0.15 2.80
N GLY A 65 -1.19 -1.28 2.77
CA GLY A 65 0.12 -1.40 3.39
C GLY A 65 1.14 -0.52 2.67
N LEU A 66 1.65 0.50 3.33
CA LEU A 66 2.60 1.45 2.77
C LEU A 66 3.98 1.25 3.41
N ASN A 67 4.97 0.93 2.59
CA ASN A 67 6.35 0.77 3.07
C ASN A 67 6.83 2.06 3.78
N SER A 68 7.48 1.92 4.93
CA SER A 68 8.22 3.01 5.57
C SER A 68 9.38 3.49 4.70
N ASP A 69 9.97 4.64 5.05
CA ASP A 69 11.08 5.20 4.27
C ASP A 69 12.30 4.28 4.26
N ASP A 70 12.57 3.61 5.38
CA ASP A 70 13.69 2.67 5.49
C ASP A 70 13.40 1.36 4.75
N SER A 71 12.16 0.86 4.83
CA SER A 71 11.73 -0.30 4.04
C SER A 71 11.93 -0.03 2.55
N VAL A 72 11.51 1.15 2.04
CA VAL A 72 11.73 1.52 0.63
C VAL A 72 13.21 1.57 0.26
N ARG A 73 14.08 2.15 1.12
CA ARG A 73 15.53 2.20 0.88
C ARG A 73 16.15 0.81 0.77
N SER A 74 15.72 -0.13 1.60
CA SER A 74 16.23 -1.52 1.57
C SER A 74 15.88 -2.29 0.29
N LEU A 75 14.86 -1.85 -0.47
CA LEU A 75 14.44 -2.50 -1.71
C LEU A 75 15.37 -2.21 -2.90
N GLY A 76 16.41 -1.40 -2.72
CA GLY A 76 17.45 -1.18 -3.74
C GLY A 76 16.94 -0.46 -4.99
N LYS A 77 15.89 0.37 -4.88
CA LYS A 77 15.28 1.10 -6.01
C LYS A 77 16.03 2.39 -6.40
N GLY A 78 17.22 2.61 -5.85
CA GLY A 78 18.07 3.79 -6.03
C GLY A 78 18.22 4.61 -4.76
N ASP A 79 19.36 5.26 -4.57
CA ASP A 79 19.74 5.96 -3.34
C ASP A 79 18.85 7.18 -3.03
N ASP A 80 18.23 7.76 -4.05
CA ASP A 80 17.31 8.90 -3.93
C ASP A 80 15.87 8.51 -3.54
N ARG A 81 15.61 7.23 -3.20
CA ARG A 81 14.27 6.69 -2.99
C ARG A 81 14.03 6.34 -1.51
N PRO A 82 12.86 6.68 -0.93
CA PRO A 82 11.77 7.40 -1.57
C PRO A 82 12.08 8.91 -1.68
N VAL A 83 11.56 9.55 -2.71
CA VAL A 83 11.61 11.00 -2.89
C VAL A 83 10.73 11.68 -1.82
N ASN A 84 9.57 11.09 -1.57
CA ASN A 84 8.62 11.57 -0.58
C ASN A 84 8.67 10.72 0.69
N THR A 85 8.74 11.38 1.85
CA THR A 85 8.64 10.69 3.15
C THR A 85 7.32 9.93 3.29
N PHE A 86 7.26 8.97 4.21
CA PHE A 86 6.05 8.23 4.54
C PHE A 86 4.87 9.15 4.78
N ALA A 87 5.05 10.21 5.60
CA ALA A 87 3.97 11.14 5.91
C ALA A 87 3.39 11.82 4.66
N VAL A 88 4.25 12.20 3.70
CA VAL A 88 3.82 12.80 2.43
C VAL A 88 3.04 11.80 1.59
N ARG A 89 3.59 10.59 1.42
CA ARG A 89 2.96 9.52 0.63
C ARG A 89 1.62 9.11 1.22
N ALA A 90 1.59 8.85 2.52
CA ALA A 90 0.40 8.44 3.26
C ALA A 90 -0.71 9.50 3.19
N TYR A 91 -0.37 10.79 3.34
CA TYR A 91 -1.34 11.86 3.25
C TYR A 91 -2.03 11.90 1.88
N VAL A 92 -1.26 11.83 0.79
CA VAL A 92 -1.84 11.82 -0.57
C VAL A 92 -2.72 10.59 -0.78
N LEU A 93 -2.26 9.41 -0.36
CA LEU A 93 -2.96 8.15 -0.54
C LEU A 93 -4.27 8.06 0.27
N ALA A 94 -4.25 8.54 1.51
CA ALA A 94 -5.43 8.51 2.39
C ALA A 94 -6.56 9.42 1.92
N HIS A 95 -6.29 10.36 1.00
CA HIS A 95 -7.30 11.23 0.38
C HIS A 95 -7.79 10.69 -0.97
N LEU A 96 -7.34 9.53 -1.42
CA LEU A 96 -7.90 8.88 -2.60
C LEU A 96 -9.23 8.22 -2.23
N ALA A 97 -10.26 8.44 -3.03
CA ALA A 97 -11.60 7.87 -2.80
C ALA A 97 -11.65 6.34 -2.73
N SER A 98 -10.61 5.65 -3.24
CA SER A 98 -10.51 4.20 -3.21
C SER A 98 -9.85 3.64 -1.95
N VAL A 99 -9.17 4.47 -1.13
CA VAL A 99 -8.37 4.01 0.02
C VAL A 99 -9.10 4.33 1.31
N ASP A 100 -9.42 3.32 2.10
CA ASP A 100 -10.07 3.51 3.40
C ASP A 100 -9.05 3.65 4.52
N TYR A 101 -7.95 2.90 4.47
CA TYR A 101 -6.88 2.94 5.46
C TYR A 101 -5.49 2.85 4.82
N VAL A 102 -4.53 3.59 5.37
CA VAL A 102 -3.11 3.49 5.03
C VAL A 102 -2.34 3.07 6.27
N VAL A 103 -1.53 2.03 6.17
CA VAL A 103 -0.85 1.44 7.32
C VAL A 103 0.63 1.30 7.02
N GLU A 104 1.48 1.88 7.87
CA GLU A 104 2.92 1.74 7.76
C GLU A 104 3.37 0.33 8.15
N PHE A 105 4.33 -0.21 7.41
CA PHE A 105 5.11 -1.38 7.82
C PHE A 105 6.59 -1.19 7.46
N ASN A 106 7.47 -1.78 8.27
CA ASN A 106 8.93 -1.59 8.19
C ASN A 106 9.64 -2.78 7.55
N GLU A 107 9.01 -3.95 7.63
CA GLU A 107 9.54 -5.23 7.22
C GLU A 107 9.82 -5.26 5.72
N SER A 108 10.67 -6.19 5.29
CA SER A 108 10.98 -6.40 3.87
C SER A 108 9.78 -6.94 3.08
N THR A 109 8.83 -7.56 3.79
CA THR A 109 7.60 -8.10 3.23
C THR A 109 6.41 -7.69 4.11
N PRO A 110 5.19 -7.59 3.56
CA PRO A 110 4.00 -7.23 4.33
C PRO A 110 3.44 -8.39 5.18
N PHE A 111 4.18 -9.50 5.34
CA PHE A 111 3.66 -10.74 5.94
C PHE A 111 3.03 -10.52 7.31
N GLU A 112 3.76 -9.89 8.24
CA GLU A 112 3.29 -9.64 9.61
C GLU A 112 2.01 -8.79 9.63
N LEU A 113 1.94 -7.78 8.75
CA LEU A 113 0.75 -6.93 8.63
C LEU A 113 -0.44 -7.72 8.06
N ILE A 114 -0.21 -8.59 7.09
CA ILE A 114 -1.26 -9.47 6.54
C ILE A 114 -1.73 -10.45 7.62
N ASP A 115 -0.82 -11.02 8.41
CA ASP A 115 -1.13 -11.95 9.50
C ASP A 115 -1.94 -11.28 10.61
N ALA A 116 -1.66 -10.01 10.91
CA ALA A 116 -2.43 -9.22 11.87
C ALA A 116 -3.83 -8.86 11.33
N VAL A 117 -3.92 -8.39 10.09
CA VAL A 117 -5.17 -7.87 9.49
C VAL A 117 -6.12 -8.99 9.05
N ARG A 118 -5.59 -10.14 8.61
CA ARG A 118 -6.36 -11.27 8.04
C ARG A 118 -7.38 -10.84 6.98
N PRO A 119 -6.94 -10.21 5.87
CA PRO A 119 -7.84 -9.69 4.85
C PRO A 119 -8.56 -10.82 4.11
N ASN A 120 -9.80 -10.57 3.66
CA ASN A 120 -10.55 -11.51 2.82
C ASN A 120 -10.00 -11.57 1.39
N VAL A 121 -9.38 -10.48 0.93
CA VAL A 121 -8.83 -10.35 -0.42
C VAL A 121 -7.43 -9.78 -0.34
N LEU A 122 -6.46 -10.48 -0.92
CA LEU A 122 -5.08 -10.00 -1.06
C LEU A 122 -4.78 -9.75 -2.54
N ILE A 123 -4.37 -8.52 -2.86
CA ILE A 123 -4.12 -8.12 -4.24
C ILE A 123 -2.69 -7.64 -4.42
N LYS A 124 -2.00 -8.20 -5.41
CA LYS A 124 -0.72 -7.67 -5.90
C LYS A 124 -0.87 -7.07 -7.29
N GLY A 125 -0.41 -5.83 -7.46
CA GLY A 125 -0.30 -5.20 -8.77
C GLY A 125 0.93 -5.71 -9.53
N GLY A 126 0.72 -6.10 -10.79
CA GLY A 126 1.74 -6.61 -11.70
C GLY A 126 1.45 -8.03 -12.17
N ASP A 127 2.40 -8.58 -12.92
CA ASP A 127 2.34 -9.94 -13.42
C ASP A 127 3.09 -10.88 -12.45
N TRP A 128 2.52 -11.05 -11.26
CA TRP A 128 3.06 -11.95 -10.25
C TRP A 128 2.44 -13.33 -10.38
N GLY A 129 3.26 -14.38 -10.32
CA GLY A 129 2.73 -15.72 -10.09
C GLY A 129 2.06 -15.76 -8.72
N ILE A 130 0.80 -16.17 -8.64
CA ILE A 130 0.01 -16.15 -7.39
C ILE A 130 0.78 -16.87 -6.26
N ASP A 131 1.46 -17.98 -6.57
CA ASP A 131 2.25 -18.76 -5.62
C ASP A 131 3.44 -18.01 -4.99
N SER A 132 3.84 -16.88 -5.57
CA SER A 132 4.92 -16.02 -5.05
C SER A 132 4.41 -14.86 -4.19
N ILE A 133 3.09 -14.69 -4.05
CA ILE A 133 2.50 -13.59 -3.29
C ILE A 133 2.60 -13.92 -1.80
N VAL A 134 3.38 -13.10 -1.08
CA VAL A 134 3.54 -13.20 0.38
C VAL A 134 2.19 -13.00 1.08
N GLY A 135 1.85 -13.90 2.00
CA GLY A 135 0.58 -13.90 2.73
C GLY A 135 -0.55 -14.67 2.03
N LYS A 136 -0.25 -15.33 0.90
CA LYS A 136 -1.22 -16.20 0.21
C LYS A 136 -1.76 -17.30 1.11
N ASP A 137 -0.86 -17.99 1.80
CA ASP A 137 -1.16 -19.11 2.71
C ASP A 137 -2.07 -18.69 3.87
N ILE A 138 -1.83 -17.50 4.42
CA ILE A 138 -2.71 -16.88 5.43
C ILE A 138 -4.11 -16.67 4.86
N VAL A 139 -4.20 -15.95 3.73
CA VAL A 139 -5.49 -15.50 3.19
C VAL A 139 -6.32 -16.66 2.65
N GLU A 140 -5.72 -17.57 1.88
CA GLU A 140 -6.43 -18.76 1.38
C GLU A 140 -6.75 -19.75 2.49
N GLY A 141 -5.89 -19.87 3.51
CA GLY A 141 -6.13 -20.70 4.70
C GLY A 141 -7.38 -20.28 5.48
N ASP A 142 -7.68 -18.98 5.49
CA ASP A 142 -8.87 -18.40 6.11
C ASP A 142 -10.07 -18.31 5.14
N GLY A 143 -9.97 -18.91 3.94
CA GLY A 143 -11.04 -18.96 2.93
C GLY A 143 -11.16 -17.70 2.07
N GLY A 144 -10.18 -16.80 2.14
CA GLY A 144 -10.07 -15.61 1.30
C GLY A 144 -9.57 -15.90 -0.12
N LYS A 145 -9.40 -14.83 -0.91
CA LYS A 145 -8.93 -14.89 -2.30
C LYS A 145 -7.66 -14.07 -2.51
N VAL A 146 -6.77 -14.56 -3.37
CA VAL A 146 -5.54 -13.87 -3.76
C VAL A 146 -5.57 -13.58 -5.25
N LEU A 147 -5.32 -12.31 -5.62
CA LEU A 147 -5.40 -11.84 -7.00
C LEU A 147 -4.08 -11.17 -7.41
N SER A 148 -3.67 -11.41 -8.65
CA SER A 148 -2.67 -10.59 -9.34
C SER A 148 -3.37 -9.77 -10.40
N LEU A 149 -3.30 -8.45 -10.30
CA LEU A 149 -3.95 -7.54 -11.26
C LEU A 149 -2.87 -6.87 -12.13
N PRO A 150 -3.01 -6.87 -13.47
CA PRO A 150 -2.02 -6.25 -14.35
C PRO A 150 -1.96 -4.74 -14.12
N LEU A 151 -0.77 -4.15 -14.17
CA LEU A 151 -0.60 -2.70 -14.02
C LEU A 151 -0.99 -1.96 -15.30
N LEU A 152 -1.55 -0.75 -15.13
CA LEU A 152 -1.78 0.15 -16.26
C LEU A 152 -0.43 0.53 -16.88
N GLN A 153 -0.27 0.20 -18.16
CA GLN A 153 0.99 0.35 -18.89
C GLN A 153 1.35 1.82 -19.13
N GLY A 154 2.65 2.08 -19.26
CA GLY A 154 3.18 3.43 -19.56
C GLY A 154 3.34 4.35 -18.35
N PHE A 155 3.08 3.86 -17.13
CA PHE A 155 3.23 4.64 -15.90
C PHE A 155 4.15 3.95 -14.90
N SER A 156 5.22 4.64 -14.51
CA SER A 156 6.04 4.26 -13.36
C SER A 156 6.70 5.50 -12.76
N THR A 157 7.00 5.47 -11.45
CA THR A 157 7.71 6.60 -10.85
C THR A 157 9.10 6.82 -11.45
N THR A 158 9.82 5.74 -11.78
CA THR A 158 11.12 5.83 -12.44
C THR A 158 11.02 6.60 -13.75
N SER A 159 10.08 6.22 -14.62
CA SER A 159 9.88 6.91 -15.90
C SER A 159 9.45 8.38 -15.74
N LEU A 160 8.72 8.70 -14.67
CA LEU A 160 8.32 10.08 -14.38
C LEU A 160 9.51 10.93 -13.94
N ILE A 161 10.36 10.39 -13.05
CA ILE A 161 11.58 11.05 -12.61
C ILE A 161 12.54 11.26 -13.78
N GLU A 162 12.69 10.27 -14.66
CA GLU A 162 13.52 10.39 -15.86
C GLU A 162 13.03 11.52 -16.79
N LYS A 163 11.72 11.62 -17.04
CA LYS A 163 11.12 12.73 -17.80
C LYS A 163 11.39 14.09 -17.16
N ILE A 164 11.21 14.20 -15.84
CA ILE A 164 11.48 15.44 -15.11
C ILE A 164 12.96 15.83 -15.21
N ARG A 165 13.88 14.86 -15.08
CA ARG A 165 15.34 15.09 -15.18
C ARG A 165 15.78 15.43 -16.60
N SER A 166 15.12 14.89 -17.63
CA SER A 166 15.44 15.17 -19.04
C SER A 166 14.83 16.47 -19.55
N GLY A 167 13.91 17.09 -18.80
CA GLY A 167 13.28 18.37 -19.16
C GLY A 167 12.28 18.29 -20.32
N CYS A 168 11.79 17.08 -20.64
CA CYS A 168 10.88 16.78 -21.74
C CYS A 168 9.54 16.20 -21.25
#